data_AF-A0A3C0KS77-F1
#
_entry.id   AF-A0A3C0KS77-F1
#
_cell.length_a   1.000
_cell.length_b   1.000
_cell.length_c   1.000
_cell.angle_alpha   90.00
_cell.angle_beta   90.00
_cell.angle_gamma   90.00
#
_symmetry.space_group_name_H-M   'P 1'
#
loop_
_entity.id
_entity.type
_entity.pdbx_description
1 polymer ?
#
loop_
_entity_poly.entity_id
_entity_poly.type
_entity_poly.pdbx_seq_one_letter_code
_entity_poly.pdbx_strand_id
1 'polypeptide(L)'
;MKKIWLLLMVFLVTFSVLCLGIDNRGAEAAKAADSGKGAKATCQTCHADFAAVIPKGHPAVKGSDLTACTSCHAPDQTGKAAKNAFSSRMHLAHVAPKGNQDCLVCHTWTSGKSFGLKGVKGSFGAPNKEDVAMMKEIFASWGGSKFMDNLHAKGNIGCAGCHGKDLPKADDTVENNRCLTCHGPMDKLVKKTEPKDFKDRNPHKSHLGDIACTVCHKAHGASKVYCLDCHKKFDMKIQGEKAP
;
A
#
# COMPACT_ATOMS: atom_id res chain seq x y z
N MET A 1 -61.53 16.30 -30.21
CA MET A 1 -61.89 15.48 -31.39
C MET A 1 -61.67 14.02 -30.99
N LYS A 2 -62.72 13.27 -30.62
CA LYS A 2 -63.36 12.19 -31.42
C LYS A 2 -62.32 11.13 -31.87
N LYS A 3 -62.39 9.81 -31.65
CA LYS A 3 -63.38 8.81 -31.19
C LYS A 3 -62.59 7.46 -31.03
N ILE A 4 -62.79 6.65 -29.97
CA ILE A 4 -63.57 5.38 -29.91
C ILE A 4 -63.01 4.21 -30.76
N TRP A 5 -62.71 3.09 -30.09
CA TRP A 5 -63.06 1.66 -30.38
C TRP A 5 -62.25 0.80 -29.39
N LEU A 6 -62.74 0.36 -28.23
CA LEU A 6 -63.82 -0.60 -27.90
C LEU A 6 -63.71 -1.95 -28.64
N LEU A 7 -63.27 -2.99 -27.93
CA LEU A 7 -63.83 -4.34 -28.05
C LEU A 7 -63.53 -5.17 -26.78
N LEU A 8 -64.64 -5.50 -26.11
CA LEU A 8 -64.82 -6.41 -24.97
C LEU A 8 -64.68 -7.87 -25.41
N MET A 9 -64.14 -8.73 -24.53
CA MET A 9 -64.59 -10.12 -24.25
C MET A 9 -63.87 -10.57 -22.95
N VAL A 10 -64.45 -10.45 -21.75
CA VAL A 10 -65.34 -11.42 -21.07
C VAL A 10 -64.87 -12.87 -21.16
N PHE A 11 -64.19 -13.35 -20.11
CA PHE A 11 -64.25 -14.72 -19.59
C PHE A 11 -63.81 -14.67 -18.10
N LEU A 12 -64.76 -14.60 -17.17
CA LEU A 12 -65.20 -15.73 -16.33
C LEU A 12 -64.13 -16.27 -15.36
N VAL A 13 -64.14 -15.67 -14.17
CA VAL A 13 -64.14 -16.30 -12.84
C VAL A 13 -63.58 -17.73 -12.74
N THR A 14 -62.40 -17.86 -12.11
CA THR A 14 -62.15 -18.94 -11.15
C THR A 14 -61.44 -18.38 -9.92
N PHE A 15 -62.22 -18.35 -8.84
CA PHE A 15 -61.87 -18.07 -7.46
C PHE A 15 -60.95 -19.20 -6.95
N SER A 16 -59.79 -18.88 -6.37
CA SER A 16 -59.10 -19.74 -5.40
C SER A 16 -58.12 -18.92 -4.57
N VAL A 17 -58.65 -18.46 -3.43
CA VAL A 17 -58.04 -18.26 -2.12
C VAL A 17 -56.55 -18.65 -2.01
N LEU A 18 -55.68 -17.71 -1.62
CA LEU A 18 -54.73 -17.93 -0.52
C LEU A 18 -54.07 -16.61 -0.06
N CYS A 19 -54.30 -16.29 1.22
CA CYS A 19 -53.41 -15.65 2.19
C CYS A 19 -52.87 -14.22 1.96
N LEU A 20 -53.39 -13.34 2.82
CA LEU A 20 -52.79 -12.13 3.37
C LEU A 20 -51.29 -12.29 3.69
N GLY A 21 -50.49 -11.28 3.33
CA GLY A 21 -49.11 -11.12 3.77
C GLY A 21 -48.53 -9.79 3.28
N ILE A 22 -48.69 -8.75 4.10
CA ILE A 22 -48.02 -7.46 3.93
C ILE A 22 -46.53 -7.70 4.22
N ASP A 23 -45.72 -7.82 3.17
CA ASP A 23 -44.29 -8.06 3.29
C ASP A 23 -43.53 -6.77 3.63
N ASN A 24 -43.11 -6.72 4.89
CA ASN A 24 -42.32 -5.70 5.57
C ASN A 24 -40.87 -5.61 5.04
N ARG A 25 -40.67 -5.40 3.73
CA ARG A 25 -39.34 -5.35 3.08
C ARG A 25 -38.54 -4.05 3.30
N GLY A 26 -38.83 -3.32 4.38
CA GLY A 26 -38.18 -2.03 4.68
C GLY A 26 -37.21 -2.03 5.88
N ALA A 27 -37.13 -3.11 6.65
CA ALA A 27 -36.46 -3.09 7.96
C ALA A 27 -35.22 -3.99 8.10
N GLU A 28 -34.81 -4.73 7.07
CA GLU A 28 -33.67 -5.68 7.13
C GLU A 28 -32.42 -5.25 6.36
N ALA A 29 -32.35 -4.00 5.90
CA ALA A 29 -31.13 -3.44 5.28
C ALA A 29 -30.18 -2.72 6.27
N ALA A 30 -30.39 -2.87 7.59
CA ALA A 30 -29.60 -2.21 8.62
C ALA A 30 -29.05 -3.17 9.70
N LYS A 31 -28.68 -4.39 9.33
CA LYS A 31 -27.85 -5.30 10.15
C LYS A 31 -26.88 -6.10 9.28
N ALA A 32 -25.90 -5.41 8.72
CA ALA A 32 -24.69 -6.04 8.18
C ALA A 32 -23.49 -5.10 8.37
N ALA A 33 -23.25 -4.71 9.63
CA ALA A 33 -22.01 -4.06 10.06
C ALA A 33 -21.66 -4.55 11.47
N ASP A 34 -21.61 -5.87 11.64
CA ASP A 34 -20.90 -6.50 12.76
C ASP A 34 -20.46 -7.90 12.33
N SER A 35 -19.55 -7.96 11.36
CA SER A 35 -18.84 -9.19 11.04
C SER A 35 -17.62 -9.30 11.96
N GLY A 36 -17.87 -9.85 13.15
CA GLY A 36 -16.95 -10.77 13.79
C GLY A 36 -15.90 -10.15 14.72
N LYS A 37 -16.13 -10.31 16.02
CA LYS A 37 -15.08 -10.78 16.92
C LYS A 37 -14.56 -12.12 16.39
N GLY A 38 -13.67 -12.08 15.40
CA GLY A 38 -12.92 -13.25 14.98
C GLY A 38 -12.14 -13.79 16.17
N ALA A 39 -12.20 -15.11 16.39
CA ALA A 39 -11.31 -15.79 17.32
C ALA A 39 -9.87 -15.29 17.12
N LYS A 40 -9.10 -15.11 18.20
CA LYS A 40 -7.70 -14.66 18.12
C LYS A 40 -6.95 -15.55 17.12
N ALA A 41 -6.74 -15.05 15.90
CA ALA A 41 -5.94 -15.75 14.91
C ALA A 41 -4.52 -15.88 15.47
N THR A 42 -4.08 -17.11 15.72
CA THR A 42 -2.71 -17.41 16.12
C THR A 42 -1.90 -17.67 14.86
N CYS A 43 -0.68 -17.15 14.83
CA CYS A 43 0.24 -17.32 13.70
C CYS A 43 0.55 -18.81 13.44
N GLN A 44 0.48 -19.64 14.48
CA GLN A 44 0.67 -21.09 14.41
C GLN A 44 -0.36 -21.82 13.55
N THR A 45 -1.53 -21.21 13.31
CA THR A 45 -2.55 -21.78 12.42
C THR A 45 -2.02 -21.98 10.99
N CYS A 46 -1.09 -21.12 10.56
CA CYS A 46 -0.46 -21.21 9.23
C CYS A 46 1.03 -21.60 9.30
N HIS A 47 1.71 -21.32 10.44
CA HIS A 47 3.12 -21.59 10.64
C HIS A 47 3.33 -22.52 11.85
N ALA A 48 3.23 -23.84 11.63
CA ALA A 48 3.44 -24.83 12.68
C ALA A 48 4.85 -24.76 13.30
N ASP A 49 5.84 -24.40 12.49
CA ASP A 49 7.22 -24.15 12.92
C ASP A 49 7.71 -22.80 12.39
N PHE A 50 7.96 -21.86 13.30
CA PHE A 50 8.50 -20.55 12.92
C PHE A 50 9.95 -20.64 12.45
N ALA A 51 10.73 -21.64 12.87
CA ALA A 51 12.11 -21.80 12.43
C ALA A 51 12.21 -22.00 10.91
N ALA A 52 11.16 -22.53 10.28
CA ALA A 52 11.07 -22.68 8.83
C ALA A 52 10.84 -21.36 8.06
N VAL A 53 10.32 -20.32 8.72
CA VAL A 53 9.92 -19.05 8.05
C VAL A 53 10.70 -17.82 8.54
N ILE A 54 11.55 -17.98 9.55
CA ILE A 54 12.47 -16.93 10.03
C ILE A 54 13.90 -17.15 9.49
N PRO A 55 14.75 -16.11 9.46
CA PRO A 55 16.12 -16.24 8.97
C PRO A 55 16.94 -17.29 9.75
N LYS A 56 17.84 -17.99 9.05
CA LYS A 56 18.81 -18.90 9.68
C LYS A 56 19.63 -18.14 10.73
N GLY A 57 19.71 -18.71 11.94
CA GLY A 57 20.40 -18.10 13.09
C GLY A 57 19.53 -17.17 13.95
N HIS A 58 18.25 -17.00 13.63
CA HIS A 58 17.31 -16.31 14.52
C HIS A 58 17.10 -17.12 15.81
N PRO A 59 17.11 -16.50 17.01
CA PRO A 59 16.80 -17.18 18.26
C PRO A 59 15.40 -17.82 18.26
N ALA A 60 15.20 -18.87 19.05
CA ALA A 60 13.88 -19.48 19.18
C ALA A 60 12.86 -18.47 19.74
N VAL A 61 11.75 -18.28 19.03
CA VAL A 61 10.66 -17.40 19.45
C VAL A 61 9.69 -18.18 20.31
N LYS A 62 9.34 -17.64 21.48
CA LYS A 62 8.34 -18.23 22.38
C LYS A 62 7.03 -17.45 22.25
N GLY A 63 5.95 -18.15 21.91
CA GLY A 63 4.62 -17.57 21.71
C GLY A 63 4.16 -17.68 20.25
N SER A 64 2.88 -17.35 20.02
CA SER A 64 2.21 -17.59 18.74
C SER A 64 1.35 -16.43 18.26
N ASP A 65 1.45 -15.29 18.93
CA ASP A 65 0.83 -14.03 18.51
C ASP A 65 1.90 -13.01 18.10
N LEU A 66 1.45 -11.85 17.63
CA LEU A 66 2.34 -10.79 17.17
C LEU A 66 3.31 -10.29 18.25
N THR A 67 2.93 -10.36 19.53
CA THR A 67 3.75 -9.85 20.64
C THR A 67 5.00 -10.69 20.86
N ALA A 68 4.96 -11.98 20.50
CA ALA A 68 6.12 -12.86 20.49
C ALA A 68 7.24 -12.33 19.57
N CYS A 69 6.87 -11.64 18.49
CA CYS A 69 7.81 -11.05 17.54
C CYS A 69 8.19 -9.61 17.93
N THR A 70 7.20 -8.79 18.27
CA THR A 70 7.41 -7.34 18.48
C THR A 70 8.12 -7.00 19.80
N SER A 71 8.25 -7.97 20.71
CA SER A 71 9.08 -7.83 21.91
C SER A 71 10.57 -7.59 21.59
N CYS A 72 11.08 -8.19 20.52
CA CYS A 72 12.44 -7.96 20.00
C CYS A 72 12.45 -7.04 18.77
N HIS A 73 11.35 -7.01 18.01
CA HIS A 73 11.21 -6.20 16.80
C HIS A 73 10.15 -5.11 16.97
N ALA A 74 10.48 -4.09 17.76
CA ALA A 74 9.57 -2.97 17.98
C ALA A 74 9.21 -2.30 16.64
N PRO A 75 7.92 -2.02 16.38
CA PRO A 75 7.54 -1.28 15.18
C PRO A 75 8.13 0.12 15.21
N ASP A 76 8.66 0.54 14.06
CA ASP A 76 9.27 1.86 13.93
C ASP A 76 8.19 2.94 13.90
N GLN A 77 8.16 3.75 14.96
CA GLN A 77 7.31 4.93 15.10
C GLN A 77 8.14 6.23 15.03
N THR A 78 9.45 6.12 14.75
CA THR A 78 10.37 7.26 14.76
C THR A 78 10.33 8.05 13.46
N GLY A 79 9.93 7.41 12.36
CA GLY A 79 9.90 8.04 11.03
C GLY A 79 11.28 8.37 10.48
N LYS A 80 12.33 7.73 10.99
CA LYS A 80 13.70 7.92 10.47
C LYS A 80 13.82 7.29 9.09
N ALA A 81 14.59 7.95 8.22
CA ALA A 81 14.97 7.38 6.93
C ALA A 81 15.97 6.23 7.15
N ALA A 82 15.44 5.03 7.41
CA ALA A 82 16.22 3.85 7.75
C ALA A 82 15.61 2.57 7.16
N LYS A 83 16.44 1.53 7.08
CA LYS A 83 15.99 0.18 6.74
C LYS A 83 15.22 -0.43 7.90
N ASN A 84 14.15 -1.15 7.58
CA ASN A 84 13.40 -1.95 8.55
C ASN A 84 13.17 -3.35 7.95
N ALA A 85 14.13 -4.24 8.16
CA ALA A 85 14.09 -5.60 7.63
C ALA A 85 12.95 -6.43 8.21
N PHE A 86 12.62 -6.27 9.49
CA PHE A 86 11.52 -7.00 10.11
C PHE A 86 10.18 -6.62 9.46
N SER A 87 9.82 -5.33 9.52
CA SER A 87 8.55 -4.86 8.95
C SER A 87 8.48 -5.15 7.46
N SER A 88 9.56 -4.90 6.71
CA SER A 88 9.55 -5.11 5.26
C SER A 88 9.33 -6.58 4.90
N ARG A 89 10.03 -7.51 5.56
CA ARG A 89 9.88 -8.95 5.28
C ARG A 89 8.52 -9.48 5.70
N MET A 90 8.00 -9.03 6.84
CA MET A 90 6.67 -9.41 7.29
C MET A 90 5.61 -9.01 6.28
N HIS A 91 5.63 -7.76 5.79
CA HIS A 91 4.70 -7.33 4.75
C HIS A 91 4.93 -8.10 3.45
N LEU A 92 6.15 -8.14 2.92
CA LEU A 92 6.44 -8.84 1.64
C LEU A 92 6.03 -10.32 1.61
N ALA A 93 6.00 -10.99 2.76
CA ALA A 93 5.59 -12.39 2.86
C ALA A 93 4.06 -12.58 2.97
N HIS A 94 3.34 -11.61 3.55
CA HIS A 94 1.94 -11.79 3.93
C HIS A 94 0.96 -10.98 3.09
N VAL A 95 1.38 -9.85 2.52
CA VAL A 95 0.57 -9.08 1.58
C VAL A 95 0.95 -9.35 0.13
N ALA A 96 0.07 -8.94 -0.78
CA ALA A 96 0.25 -9.09 -2.21
C ALA A 96 1.63 -8.53 -2.66
N PRO A 97 2.26 -9.13 -3.67
CA PRO A 97 1.74 -10.22 -4.50
C PRO A 97 2.05 -11.64 -3.98
N LYS A 98 2.90 -11.79 -2.95
CA LYS A 98 3.33 -13.12 -2.48
C LYS A 98 2.37 -13.73 -1.47
N GLY A 99 1.76 -12.90 -0.64
CA GLY A 99 0.72 -13.31 0.30
C GLY A 99 -0.64 -12.72 -0.06
N ASN A 100 -1.67 -13.12 0.69
CA ASN A 100 -3.04 -12.62 0.54
C ASN A 100 -3.73 -12.46 1.91
N GLN A 101 -2.96 -12.15 2.95
CA GLN A 101 -3.51 -11.95 4.28
C GLN A 101 -4.19 -10.59 4.36
N ASP A 102 -5.35 -10.56 5.03
CA ASP A 102 -6.00 -9.29 5.33
C ASP A 102 -5.16 -8.49 6.33
N CYS A 103 -5.05 -7.17 6.13
CA CYS A 103 -4.28 -6.28 6.99
C CYS A 103 -4.70 -6.41 8.47
N LEU A 104 -5.98 -6.65 8.73
CA LEU A 104 -6.56 -6.78 10.06
C LEU A 104 -6.20 -8.10 10.76
N VAL A 105 -5.45 -9.00 10.11
CA VAL A 105 -4.80 -10.12 10.82
C VAL A 105 -3.81 -9.56 11.85
N CYS A 106 -3.01 -8.55 11.46
CA CYS A 106 -1.98 -7.94 12.30
C CYS A 106 -2.37 -6.56 12.85
N HIS A 107 -3.12 -5.78 12.06
CA HIS A 107 -3.46 -4.40 12.39
C HIS A 107 -4.78 -4.29 13.14
N THR A 108 -4.88 -3.24 13.95
CA THR A 108 -6.15 -2.72 14.48
C THR A 108 -6.52 -1.49 13.68
N TRP A 109 -7.76 -1.40 13.24
CA TRP A 109 -8.21 -0.25 12.45
C TRP A 109 -9.61 0.18 12.84
N THR A 110 -9.77 1.49 12.99
CA THR A 110 -11.07 2.16 13.03
C THR A 110 -11.01 3.28 12.02
N SER A 111 -11.84 3.18 10.97
CA SER A 111 -11.86 4.11 9.83
C SER A 111 -11.90 5.57 10.29
N GLY A 112 -10.94 6.37 9.83
CA GLY A 112 -10.82 7.79 10.15
C GLY A 112 -10.45 8.12 11.61
N LYS A 113 -10.17 7.11 12.45
CA LYS A 113 -9.86 7.31 13.88
C LYS A 113 -8.49 6.78 14.28
N SER A 114 -8.16 5.54 13.91
CA SER A 114 -6.90 4.93 14.34
C SER A 114 -6.50 3.76 13.46
N PHE A 115 -5.21 3.59 13.25
CA PHE A 115 -4.60 2.42 12.63
C PHE A 115 -3.34 2.04 13.41
N GLY A 116 -3.35 0.89 14.05
CA GLY A 116 -2.28 0.41 14.92
C GLY A 116 -1.93 -1.05 14.66
N LEU A 117 -1.11 -1.62 15.52
CA LEU A 117 -0.78 -3.05 15.52
C LEU A 117 -1.39 -3.70 16.76
N LYS A 118 -1.94 -4.91 16.59
CA LYS A 118 -2.51 -5.68 17.70
C LYS A 118 -1.45 -5.93 18.78
N GLY A 119 -1.79 -5.62 20.03
CA GLY A 119 -0.89 -5.84 21.17
C GLY A 119 0.26 -4.83 21.29
N VAL A 120 0.34 -3.82 20.43
CA VAL A 120 1.33 -2.74 20.51
C VAL A 120 0.64 -1.40 20.77
N LYS A 121 1.21 -0.60 21.68
CA LYS A 121 0.71 0.75 21.96
C LYS A 121 1.13 1.72 20.85
N GLY A 122 0.26 2.66 20.52
CA GLY A 122 0.49 3.70 19.52
C GLY A 122 -0.35 3.52 18.26
N SER A 123 -0.29 4.52 17.40
CA SER A 123 -1.02 4.60 16.13
C SER A 123 -0.06 5.08 15.05
N PHE A 124 -0.22 4.57 13.83
CA PHE A 124 0.47 5.05 12.63
C PHE A 124 -0.32 6.15 11.91
N GLY A 125 -1.58 6.36 12.31
CA GLY A 125 -2.43 7.38 11.72
C GLY A 125 -3.90 7.05 11.86
N ALA A 126 -4.74 7.74 11.08
CA ALA A 126 -6.19 7.59 11.10
C ALA A 126 -6.75 7.44 9.66
N PRO A 127 -6.31 6.44 8.88
CA PRO A 127 -6.73 6.26 7.50
C PRO A 127 -8.23 5.97 7.42
N ASN A 128 -8.91 6.56 6.44
CA ASN A 128 -10.26 6.19 6.03
C ASN A 128 -10.24 4.96 5.11
N LYS A 129 -11.40 4.59 4.54
CA LYS A 129 -11.50 3.38 3.70
C LYS A 129 -10.75 3.54 2.38
N GLU A 130 -10.77 4.74 1.83
CA GLU A 130 -10.13 5.11 0.58
C GLU A 130 -8.60 5.05 0.73
N ASP A 131 -8.08 5.58 1.85
CA ASP A 131 -6.66 5.49 2.22
C ASP A 131 -6.21 4.03 2.33
N VAL A 132 -7.02 3.15 2.96
CA VAL A 132 -6.69 1.72 3.08
C VAL A 132 -6.74 1.01 1.72
N ALA A 133 -7.69 1.35 0.86
CA ALA A 133 -7.76 0.80 -0.49
C ALA A 133 -6.51 1.18 -1.30
N MET A 134 -6.14 2.47 -1.28
CA MET A 134 -4.90 2.95 -1.89
C MET A 134 -3.68 2.25 -1.30
N MET A 135 -3.58 2.14 0.02
CA MET A 135 -2.46 1.44 0.66
C MET A 135 -2.34 -0.01 0.17
N LYS A 136 -3.43 -0.74 -0.02
CA LYS A 136 -3.40 -2.11 -0.55
C LYS A 136 -2.81 -2.16 -1.96
N GLU A 137 -3.20 -1.24 -2.84
CA GLU A 137 -2.63 -1.13 -4.19
C GLU A 137 -1.14 -0.79 -4.17
N ILE A 138 -0.75 0.16 -3.31
CA ILE A 138 0.64 0.59 -3.13
C ILE A 138 1.49 -0.53 -2.54
N PHE A 139 0.98 -1.32 -1.60
CA PHE A 139 1.67 -2.49 -1.06
C PHE A 139 1.89 -3.57 -2.14
N ALA A 140 0.92 -3.78 -3.02
CA ALA A 140 1.09 -4.70 -4.15
C ALA A 140 2.18 -4.21 -5.11
N SER A 141 2.21 -2.90 -5.41
CA SER A 141 3.28 -2.29 -6.21
C SER A 141 4.64 -2.43 -5.53
N TRP A 142 4.76 -1.99 -4.28
CA TRP A 142 5.97 -2.12 -3.47
C TRP A 142 6.42 -3.58 -3.36
N GLY A 143 5.49 -4.54 -3.30
CA GLY A 143 5.78 -5.96 -3.21
C GLY A 143 6.31 -6.60 -4.50
N GLY A 144 5.97 -6.08 -5.69
CA GLY A 144 6.34 -6.77 -6.94
C GLY A 144 6.31 -5.98 -8.25
N SER A 145 6.13 -4.66 -8.23
CA SER A 145 6.23 -3.83 -9.43
C SER A 145 7.66 -3.73 -9.96
N LYS A 146 7.83 -3.04 -11.09
CA LYS A 146 9.15 -2.62 -11.60
C LYS A 146 9.53 -1.21 -11.13
N PHE A 147 8.65 -0.52 -10.41
CA PHE A 147 8.85 0.87 -10.00
C PHE A 147 9.84 0.98 -8.85
N MET A 148 10.22 2.21 -8.52
CA MET A 148 11.23 2.48 -7.51
C MET A 148 10.79 2.01 -6.11
N ASP A 149 9.50 1.95 -5.81
CA ASP A 149 8.99 1.41 -4.56
C ASP A 149 9.44 -0.05 -4.35
N ASN A 150 9.33 -0.91 -5.36
CA ASN A 150 9.79 -2.30 -5.28
C ASN A 150 11.32 -2.43 -5.19
N LEU A 151 12.06 -1.55 -5.88
CA LEU A 151 13.52 -1.50 -5.75
C LEU A 151 13.92 -1.21 -4.29
N HIS A 152 13.19 -0.32 -3.63
CA HIS A 152 13.37 0.01 -2.21
C HIS A 152 12.87 -1.11 -1.28
N ALA A 153 11.78 -1.78 -1.63
CA ALA A 153 11.28 -2.96 -0.91
C ALA A 153 12.34 -4.07 -0.81
N LYS A 154 13.01 -4.36 -1.94
CA LYS A 154 14.15 -5.30 -2.00
C LYS A 154 15.31 -4.87 -1.11
N GLY A 155 15.46 -3.57 -0.89
CA GLY A 155 16.41 -2.96 0.05
C GLY A 155 15.98 -2.96 1.52
N ASN A 156 14.82 -3.53 1.86
CA ASN A 156 14.16 -3.46 3.17
C ASN A 156 13.81 -2.03 3.62
N ILE A 157 13.44 -1.17 2.67
CA ILE A 157 12.95 0.17 2.95
C ILE A 157 11.42 0.13 2.90
N GLY A 158 10.79 0.38 4.06
CA GLY A 158 9.34 0.53 4.19
C GLY A 158 8.89 1.99 4.01
N CYS A 159 7.58 2.22 4.09
CA CYS A 159 6.95 3.53 3.84
C CYS A 159 7.59 4.67 4.65
N ALA A 160 7.87 4.41 5.93
CA ALA A 160 8.46 5.39 6.84
C ALA A 160 9.86 5.87 6.43
N GLY A 161 10.59 5.06 5.65
CA GLY A 161 11.89 5.43 5.13
C GLY A 161 11.84 6.66 4.21
N CYS A 162 10.72 6.85 3.53
CA CYS A 162 10.48 8.00 2.64
C CYS A 162 9.52 9.01 3.27
N HIS A 163 8.39 8.55 3.80
CA HIS A 163 7.29 9.40 4.26
C HIS A 163 7.39 9.83 5.73
N GLY A 164 8.31 9.27 6.51
CA GLY A 164 8.45 9.59 7.91
C GLY A 164 7.48 8.80 8.81
N LYS A 165 7.05 9.40 9.92
CA LYS A 165 6.35 8.67 10.98
C LYS A 165 4.87 8.39 10.68
N ASP A 166 4.26 9.29 9.92
CA ASP A 166 2.82 9.28 9.67
C ASP A 166 2.51 8.43 8.44
N LEU A 167 1.32 7.82 8.43
CA LEU A 167 0.85 7.12 7.23
C LEU A 167 0.73 8.10 6.06
N PRO A 168 1.29 7.74 4.88
CA PRO A 168 1.19 8.59 3.71
C PRO A 168 -0.26 8.77 3.28
N LYS A 169 -0.60 10.00 2.91
CA LYS A 169 -1.87 10.34 2.26
C LYS A 169 -1.70 10.47 0.75
N ALA A 170 -2.82 10.52 0.05
CA ALA A 170 -2.84 10.99 -1.33
C ALA A 170 -2.13 12.35 -1.44
N ASP A 171 -1.34 12.51 -2.50
CA ASP A 171 -0.61 13.74 -2.83
C ASP A 171 0.52 14.15 -1.87
N ASP A 172 0.87 13.30 -0.90
CA ASP A 172 2.04 13.55 -0.04
C ASP A 172 3.34 13.64 -0.85
N THR A 173 4.16 14.63 -0.50
CA THR A 173 5.48 14.84 -1.11
C THR A 173 6.59 14.26 -0.25
N VAL A 174 7.71 13.92 -0.90
CA VAL A 174 8.93 13.44 -0.23
C VAL A 174 10.07 14.39 -0.56
N GLU A 175 10.64 14.98 0.49
CA GLU A 175 11.76 15.92 0.40
C GLU A 175 13.06 15.22 -0.01
N ASN A 176 13.91 15.91 -0.78
CA ASN A 176 15.20 15.39 -1.29
C ASN A 176 16.08 14.81 -0.17
N ASN A 177 16.08 15.42 1.02
CA ASN A 177 16.90 14.97 2.14
C ASN A 177 16.60 13.52 2.57
N ARG A 178 15.38 13.04 2.34
CA ARG A 178 15.02 11.63 2.57
C ARG A 178 15.85 10.69 1.68
N CYS A 179 16.02 11.05 0.41
CA CYS A 179 16.85 10.32 -0.53
C CYS A 179 18.34 10.42 -0.16
N LEU A 180 18.82 11.64 0.13
CA LEU A 180 20.23 11.91 0.39
C LEU A 180 20.76 11.22 1.66
N THR A 181 19.88 10.90 2.61
CA THR A 181 20.24 10.14 3.82
C THR A 181 20.91 8.79 3.47
N CYS A 182 20.51 8.15 2.38
CA CYS A 182 21.07 6.87 1.93
C CYS A 182 21.91 7.00 0.64
N HIS A 183 21.55 7.91 -0.25
CA HIS A 183 22.24 8.10 -1.53
C HIS A 183 23.47 9.01 -1.43
N GLY A 184 23.70 9.61 -0.27
CA GLY A 184 24.79 10.54 0.01
C GLY A 184 24.44 11.99 -0.33
N PRO A 185 25.30 12.94 0.07
CA PRO A 185 25.11 14.34 -0.25
C PRO A 185 25.20 14.58 -1.77
N MET A 186 24.56 15.66 -2.24
CA MET A 186 24.43 15.99 -3.66
C MET A 186 25.76 16.05 -4.41
N ASP A 187 26.82 16.61 -3.81
CA ASP A 187 28.13 16.72 -4.44
C ASP A 187 28.75 15.34 -4.75
N LYS A 188 28.59 14.37 -3.83
CA LYS A 188 29.03 12.99 -4.02
C LYS A 188 28.15 12.25 -5.02
N LEU A 189 26.84 12.50 -4.99
CA LEU A 189 25.90 11.91 -5.94
C LEU A 189 26.20 12.35 -7.37
N VAL A 190 26.43 13.65 -7.59
CA VAL A 190 26.82 14.23 -8.88
C VAL A 190 28.09 13.57 -9.40
N LYS A 191 29.15 13.51 -8.58
CA LYS A 191 30.41 12.86 -8.98
C LYS A 191 30.23 11.38 -9.32
N LYS A 192 29.45 10.66 -8.53
CA LYS A 192 29.19 9.22 -8.72
C LYS A 192 28.39 8.92 -9.99
N THR A 193 27.57 9.86 -10.43
CA THR A 193 26.65 9.69 -11.56
C THR A 193 27.10 10.45 -12.81
N GLU A 194 28.34 10.96 -12.81
CA GLU A 194 28.92 11.62 -13.99
C GLU A 194 29.01 10.62 -15.16
N PRO A 195 28.34 10.90 -16.29
CA PRO A 195 28.44 10.05 -17.48
C PRO A 195 29.83 10.16 -18.11
N LYS A 196 30.28 9.06 -18.73
CA LYS A 196 31.63 8.97 -19.33
C LYS A 196 31.80 9.89 -20.54
N ASP A 197 30.81 9.90 -21.43
CA ASP A 197 30.94 10.53 -22.75
C ASP A 197 30.53 12.00 -22.76
N PHE A 198 29.45 12.34 -22.04
CA PHE A 198 28.85 13.67 -22.07
C PHE A 198 28.60 14.21 -20.66
N LYS A 199 29.67 14.66 -20.00
CA LYS A 199 29.63 15.11 -18.58
C LYS A 199 28.62 16.23 -18.31
N ASP A 200 28.35 17.06 -19.30
CA ASP A 200 27.35 18.13 -19.30
C ASP A 200 25.90 17.60 -19.24
N ARG A 201 25.69 16.31 -19.53
CA ARG A 201 24.40 15.62 -19.50
C ARG A 201 24.16 14.86 -18.19
N ASN A 202 24.85 15.20 -17.11
CA ASN A 202 24.58 14.60 -15.81
C ASN A 202 23.22 15.09 -15.26
N PRO A 203 22.21 14.22 -15.07
CA PRO A 203 20.88 14.65 -14.61
C PRO A 203 20.90 15.22 -13.19
N HIS A 204 21.90 14.89 -12.37
CA HIS A 204 22.05 15.42 -11.01
C HIS A 204 22.80 16.77 -10.95
N LYS A 205 23.30 17.25 -12.10
CA LYS A 205 23.96 18.56 -12.24
C LYS A 205 23.32 19.34 -13.38
N SER A 206 22.03 19.64 -13.21
CA SER A 206 21.22 20.27 -14.26
C SER A 206 21.35 21.80 -14.28
N HIS A 207 21.03 22.42 -15.43
CA HIS A 207 20.88 23.87 -15.55
C HIS A 207 19.59 24.41 -14.89
N LEU A 208 18.73 23.54 -14.36
CA LEU A 208 17.53 23.91 -13.61
C LEU A 208 17.82 24.17 -12.13
N GLY A 209 19.07 23.96 -11.68
CA GLY A 209 19.45 24.09 -10.28
C GLY A 209 18.94 22.92 -9.44
N ASP A 210 18.51 23.24 -8.21
CA ASP A 210 17.98 22.27 -7.27
C ASP A 210 16.54 21.89 -7.62
N ILE A 211 16.38 20.67 -8.14
CA ILE A 211 15.08 20.09 -8.48
C ILE A 211 14.75 18.92 -7.55
N ALA A 212 13.47 18.69 -7.27
CA ALA A 212 13.06 17.58 -6.43
C ALA A 212 13.37 16.23 -7.12
N CYS A 213 13.96 15.27 -6.38
CA CYS A 213 14.28 13.93 -6.87
C CYS A 213 13.04 13.26 -7.46
N THR A 214 11.88 13.49 -6.83
CA THR A 214 10.57 12.96 -7.19
C THR A 214 10.02 13.49 -8.52
N VAL A 215 10.62 14.53 -9.12
CA VAL A 215 10.27 14.98 -10.49
C VAL A 215 10.57 13.88 -11.49
N CYS A 216 11.71 13.20 -11.33
CA CYS A 216 12.16 12.13 -12.22
C CYS A 216 11.91 10.74 -11.62
N HIS A 217 12.23 10.56 -10.34
CA HIS A 217 12.18 9.28 -9.63
C HIS A 217 10.81 9.07 -8.98
N LYS A 218 9.93 8.32 -9.66
CA LYS A 218 8.60 8.01 -9.14
C LYS A 218 8.64 6.69 -8.37
N ALA A 219 8.24 6.74 -7.10
CA ALA A 219 8.20 5.55 -6.24
C ALA A 219 7.05 4.62 -6.65
N HIS A 220 5.84 5.15 -6.58
CA HIS A 220 4.58 4.43 -6.77
C HIS A 220 4.06 4.53 -8.21
N GLY A 221 4.97 4.55 -9.17
CA GLY A 221 4.66 4.72 -10.59
C GLY A 221 5.93 4.72 -11.43
N ALA A 222 5.75 4.77 -12.75
CA ALA A 222 6.88 4.79 -13.67
C ALA A 222 7.70 6.08 -13.51
N SER A 223 9.01 5.92 -13.25
CA SER A 223 9.97 7.03 -13.33
C SER A 223 10.00 7.59 -14.75
N LYS A 224 10.32 8.88 -14.87
CA LYS A 224 10.50 9.54 -16.16
C LYS A 224 11.75 10.40 -16.14
N VAL A 225 12.44 10.46 -17.27
CA VAL A 225 13.56 11.39 -17.43
C VAL A 225 12.99 12.75 -17.85
N TYR A 226 12.76 13.62 -16.87
CA TYR A 226 12.16 14.95 -17.07
C TYR A 226 12.86 15.76 -18.17
N CYS A 227 14.18 15.63 -18.30
CA CYS A 227 14.97 16.33 -19.29
C CYS A 227 14.55 16.01 -20.74
N LEU A 228 14.03 14.81 -21.01
CA LEU A 228 13.64 14.39 -22.35
C LEU A 228 12.37 15.09 -22.87
N ASP A 229 11.62 15.79 -22.02
CA ASP A 229 10.50 16.63 -22.43
C ASP A 229 10.98 17.77 -23.35
N CYS A 230 12.20 18.27 -23.13
CA CYS A 230 12.88 19.27 -23.97
C CYS A 230 14.02 18.68 -24.81
N HIS A 231 14.83 17.79 -24.24
CA HIS A 231 16.02 17.19 -24.86
C HIS A 231 15.71 15.88 -25.58
N LYS A 232 14.74 15.91 -26.50
CA LYS A 232 14.15 14.72 -27.16
C LYS A 232 15.13 13.83 -27.94
N LYS A 233 16.33 14.34 -28.26
CA LYS A 233 17.36 13.60 -29.01
C LYS A 233 18.39 12.91 -28.09
N PHE A 234 18.30 13.10 -26.78
CA PHE A 234 19.19 12.43 -25.85
C PHE A 234 18.70 11.00 -25.59
N ASP A 235 19.64 10.06 -25.50
CA ASP A 235 19.37 8.72 -24.98
C ASP A 235 19.72 8.72 -23.49
N MET A 236 18.68 8.79 -22.65
CA MET A 236 18.80 8.79 -21.19
C MET A 236 17.80 7.80 -20.62
N LYS A 237 18.28 6.94 -19.72
CA LYS A 237 17.48 5.90 -19.05
C LYS A 237 17.61 6.02 -17.55
N ILE A 238 16.55 5.63 -16.84
CA ILE A 238 16.49 5.67 -15.39
C ILE A 238 15.85 4.41 -14.83
N GLN A 239 16.28 4.00 -13.64
CA GLN A 239 15.66 2.84 -12.99
C GLN A 239 14.21 3.12 -12.63
N GLY A 240 13.36 2.10 -12.81
CA GLY A 240 11.93 2.19 -12.57
C GLY A 240 11.17 2.95 -13.65
N GLU A 241 11.81 3.29 -14.78
CA GLU A 241 11.10 3.81 -15.95
C GLU A 241 10.07 2.81 -16.50
N LYS A 242 9.04 3.32 -17.16
CA LYS A 242 8.12 2.45 -17.91
C LYS A 242 8.95 1.74 -18.97
N ALA A 243 8.82 0.41 -19.04
CA ALA A 243 9.44 -0.33 -20.14
C ALA A 243 8.95 0.26 -21.48
N PRO A 244 9.84 0.40 -22.48
CA PRO A 244 9.46 0.88 -23.81
C PRO A 244 8.35 0.02 -24.44
#